data_AF-A0A1S4AIW2-F1
#
_entry.id   AF-A0A1S4AIW2-F1
#
_cell.length_a   1.000
_cell.length_b   1.000
_cell.length_c   1.000
_cell.angle_alpha   90.00
_cell.angle_beta   90.00
_cell.angle_gamma   90.00
#
_symmetry.space_group_name_H-M   'P 1'
#
loop_
_entity.id
_entity.type
_entity.pdbx_description
1 polymer ?
#
loop_
_entity_poly.entity_id
_entity_poly.type
_entity_poly.pdbx_seq_one_letter_code
_entity_poly.pdbx_strand_id
1 'polypeptide(L)'
;MWALKKLNFEWDVAASLRVEQLNELDEFRFHAYFSLSLYKDKMKYLHDKYIQNKELKEVVHVSPLGALDLKNKNGEIFRVNVHRVKHYLGKVDYGHVVALLHFK
;
A
#
# COMPACT_ATOMS: atom_id res chain seq x y z
N MET A 1 17.20 60.92 -9.43
CA MET A 1 16.08 59.95 -9.51
C MET A 1 16.54 58.56 -10.01
N TRP A 2 17.72 58.07 -9.60
CA TRP A 2 18.35 56.82 -10.08
C TRP A 2 18.29 55.67 -9.05
N ALA A 3 18.41 55.99 -7.77
CA ALA A 3 18.37 55.03 -6.66
C ALA A 3 17.05 54.23 -6.60
N LEU A 4 15.90 54.86 -6.85
CA LEU A 4 14.59 54.20 -6.88
C LEU A 4 14.47 53.16 -8.01
N LYS A 5 15.02 53.46 -9.20
CA LYS A 5 15.01 52.51 -10.33
C LYS A 5 15.88 51.29 -10.04
N LYS A 6 17.04 51.50 -9.41
CA LYS A 6 17.95 50.43 -9.01
C LYS A 6 17.31 49.51 -7.97
N LEU A 7 16.69 50.09 -6.94
CA LEU A 7 15.99 49.33 -5.89
C LEU A 7 14.90 48.43 -6.49
N ASN A 8 14.04 48.95 -7.38
CA ASN A 8 12.98 48.15 -8.00
C ASN A 8 13.53 47.01 -8.85
N PHE A 9 14.59 47.26 -9.62
CA PHE A 9 15.23 46.22 -10.44
C PHE A 9 15.84 45.08 -9.59
N GLU A 10 16.51 45.43 -8.49
CA GLU A 10 17.05 44.42 -7.56
C GLU A 10 15.93 43.60 -6.91
N TRP A 11 14.77 44.21 -6.63
CA TRP A 11 13.59 43.52 -6.12
C TRP A 11 12.97 42.55 -7.14
N ASP A 12 12.88 42.92 -8.42
CA ASP A 12 12.35 42.05 -9.48
C ASP A 12 13.25 40.82 -9.72
N VAL A 13 14.57 41.02 -9.69
CA VAL A 13 15.55 39.93 -9.77
C VAL A 13 15.42 39.00 -8.55
N ALA A 14 15.34 39.57 -7.34
CA ALA A 14 15.16 38.79 -6.12
C ALA A 14 13.80 38.07 -6.04
N ALA A 15 12.74 38.65 -6.64
CA ALA A 15 11.44 38.00 -6.76
C ALA A 15 11.51 36.81 -7.72
N SER A 16 12.09 37.00 -8.90
CA SER A 16 12.26 35.94 -9.90
C SER A 16 13.07 34.76 -9.36
N LEU A 17 14.19 35.04 -8.69
CA LEU A 17 15.03 34.00 -8.07
C LEU A 17 14.27 33.19 -7.02
N ARG A 18 13.45 33.84 -6.18
CA ARG A 18 12.64 33.14 -5.17
C ARG A 18 11.58 32.25 -5.81
N VAL A 19 10.97 32.70 -6.90
CA VAL A 19 9.98 31.89 -7.65
C VAL A 19 10.65 30.66 -8.26
N GLU A 20 11.84 30.82 -8.83
CA GLU A 20 12.62 29.71 -9.39
C GLU A 20 12.99 28.68 -8.32
N GLN A 21 13.51 29.13 -7.17
CA GLN A 21 13.81 28.27 -6.03
C GLN A 21 12.58 27.53 -5.51
N LEU A 22 11.42 28.19 -5.47
CA LEU A 22 10.16 27.55 -5.07
C LEU A 22 9.71 26.50 -6.08
N ASN A 23 9.89 26.76 -7.38
CA ASN A 23 9.58 25.80 -8.44
C ASN A 23 10.46 24.55 -8.33
N GLU A 24 11.78 24.71 -8.15
CA GLU A 24 12.70 23.59 -7.92
C GLU A 24 12.27 22.75 -6.71
N LEU A 25 11.93 23.39 -5.58
CA LEU A 25 11.46 22.69 -4.39
C LEU A 25 10.17 21.90 -4.63
N ASP A 26 9.26 22.43 -5.44
CA ASP A 26 8.02 21.75 -5.78
C ASP A 26 8.28 20.52 -6.66
N GLU A 27 9.17 20.63 -7.64
CA GLU A 27 9.61 19.50 -8.46
C GLU A 27 10.25 18.39 -7.61
N PHE A 28 11.14 18.73 -6.67
CA PHE A 28 11.71 17.74 -5.75
C PHE A 28 10.66 17.03 -4.91
N ARG A 29 9.67 17.76 -4.39
CA ARG A 29 8.55 17.19 -3.63
C ARG A 29 7.72 16.26 -4.49
N PHE A 30 7.40 16.68 -5.71
CA PHE A 30 6.68 15.87 -6.68
C PHE A 30 7.41 14.55 -6.95
N HIS A 31 8.72 14.60 -7.21
CA HIS A 31 9.54 13.40 -7.42
C HIS A 31 9.59 12.49 -6.19
N ALA A 32 9.70 13.05 -4.99
CA ALA A 32 9.68 12.27 -3.75
C ALA A 32 8.33 11.56 -3.54
N TYR A 33 7.22 12.26 -3.74
CA TYR A 33 5.90 11.66 -3.61
C TYR A 33 5.60 10.62 -4.69
N PHE A 34 5.99 10.90 -5.95
CA PHE A 34 5.81 9.97 -7.06
C PHE A 34 6.66 8.70 -6.91
N SER A 35 7.90 8.82 -6.45
CA SER A 35 8.75 7.66 -6.16
C SER A 35 8.22 6.84 -4.97
N LEU A 36 7.71 7.50 -3.93
CA LEU A 36 7.08 6.84 -2.79
C LEU A 36 5.78 6.11 -3.20
N SER A 37 4.94 6.72 -4.02
CA SER A 37 3.71 6.09 -4.51
C SER A 37 4.03 4.87 -5.37
N LEU A 38 4.97 5.00 -6.32
CA LEU A 38 5.45 3.88 -7.14
C LEU A 38 6.01 2.72 -6.30
N TYR A 39 6.77 3.02 -5.25
CA TYR A 39 7.28 1.98 -4.34
C TYR A 39 6.13 1.24 -3.64
N LYS A 40 5.16 1.98 -3.09
CA LYS A 40 3.97 1.38 -2.45
C LYS A 40 3.16 0.53 -3.41
N ASP A 41 2.96 0.99 -4.64
CA ASP A 41 2.22 0.27 -5.67
C ASP A 41 2.95 -1.02 -6.09
N LYS A 42 4.28 -0.96 -6.28
CA LYS A 42 5.10 -2.15 -6.54
C LYS A 42 5.02 -3.15 -5.39
N MET A 43 5.13 -2.69 -4.15
CA MET A 43 5.02 -3.54 -2.96
C MET A 43 3.65 -4.20 -2.86
N LYS A 44 2.57 -3.44 -3.11
CA LYS A 44 1.20 -3.95 -3.16
C LYS A 44 1.04 -5.01 -4.24
N TYR A 45 1.53 -4.76 -5.45
CA TYR A 45 1.51 -5.73 -6.55
C TYR A 45 2.22 -7.04 -6.19
N LEU A 46 3.43 -6.95 -5.61
CA LEU A 46 4.16 -8.14 -5.17
C LEU A 46 3.42 -8.90 -4.06
N HIS A 47 2.84 -8.19 -3.10
CA HIS A 47 2.04 -8.77 -2.03
C HIS A 47 0.78 -9.47 -2.56
N ASP A 48 0.03 -8.83 -3.45
CA ASP A 48 -1.19 -9.37 -4.05
C ASP A 48 -0.88 -10.56 -4.95
N LYS A 49 0.21 -10.50 -5.73
CA LYS A 49 0.71 -11.65 -6.52
C LYS A 49 1.08 -12.83 -5.62
N TYR A 50 1.71 -12.57 -4.48
CA TYR A 50 2.05 -13.61 -3.50
C TYR A 50 0.80 -14.24 -2.87
N ILE A 51 -0.24 -13.46 -2.59
CA ILE A 51 -1.55 -13.95 -2.13
C ILE A 51 -2.20 -14.84 -3.18
N GLN A 52 -2.23 -14.43 -4.45
CA GLN A 52 -2.84 -15.20 -5.54
C GLN A 52 -2.17 -16.55 -5.75
N ASN A 53 -0.85 -16.62 -5.56
CA ASN A 53 -0.09 -17.86 -5.70
C ASN A 53 -0.20 -18.78 -4.48
N LYS A 54 -0.74 -18.31 -3.35
CA LYS A 54 -0.93 -19.16 -2.17
C LYS A 54 -2.19 -20.02 -2.28
N GLU A 55 -2.14 -21.19 -1.66
CA GLU A 55 -3.30 -22.05 -1.52
C GLU A 55 -4.34 -21.43 -0.59
N LEU A 56 -5.41 -20.95 -1.21
CA LEU A 56 -6.64 -20.52 -0.56
C LEU A 56 -7.33 -21.71 0.12
N LYS A 57 -7.69 -21.54 1.40
CA LYS A 57 -8.39 -22.55 2.19
C LYS A 57 -9.71 -22.00 2.71
N GLU A 58 -10.71 -22.87 2.74
CA GLU A 58 -12.06 -22.53 3.13
C GLU A 58 -12.25 -22.71 4.63
N VAL A 59 -12.95 -21.79 5.26
CA VAL A 59 -13.32 -21.90 6.68
C VAL A 59 -14.57 -22.74 6.81
N VAL A 60 -14.48 -23.87 7.50
CA VAL A 60 -15.64 -24.76 7.73
C VAL A 60 -16.33 -24.42 9.03
N HIS A 61 -15.55 -24.27 10.09
CA HIS A 61 -16.08 -24.08 11.44
C HIS A 61 -15.17 -23.16 12.25
N VAL A 62 -15.79 -22.30 13.05
CA VAL A 62 -15.10 -21.39 13.97
C VAL A 62 -15.47 -21.80 15.38
N SER A 63 -14.48 -22.25 16.14
CA SER A 63 -14.67 -22.56 17.56
C SER A 63 -14.81 -21.26 18.36
N PRO A 64 -15.73 -21.17 19.34
CA PRO A 64 -15.84 -20.02 20.24
C PRO A 64 -14.53 -19.71 20.98
N LEU A 65 -13.69 -20.73 21.17
CA LEU A 65 -12.38 -20.67 21.85
C LEU A 65 -11.22 -20.19 20.94
N GLY A 66 -11.51 -19.64 19.75
CA GLY A 66 -10.49 -19.03 18.88
C GLY A 66 -9.65 -20.02 18.06
N ALA A 67 -10.18 -21.23 17.82
CA ALA A 67 -9.64 -22.17 16.85
C ALA A 67 -10.51 -22.15 15.57
N LEU A 68 -9.88 -22.41 14.43
CA LEU A 68 -10.52 -22.40 13.13
C LEU A 68 -10.24 -23.71 12.41
N ASP A 69 -11.29 -24.36 11.91
CA ASP A 69 -11.17 -25.56 11.10
C ASP A 69 -11.17 -25.15 9.63
N LEU A 70 -10.06 -25.44 8.94
CA LEU A 70 -9.83 -25.11 7.54
C LEU A 70 -9.91 -26.36 6.67
N LYS A 71 -10.56 -26.23 5.52
CA LYS A 71 -10.63 -27.25 4.48
C LYS A 71 -9.67 -26.92 3.35
N ASN A 72 -8.83 -27.88 2.99
CA ASN A 72 -7.98 -27.80 1.80
C ASN A 72 -8.79 -28.14 0.53
N LYS A 73 -8.24 -27.84 -0.65
CA LYS A 73 -8.81 -28.22 -1.95
C LYS A 73 -9.06 -29.72 -2.09
N ASN A 74 -8.25 -30.53 -1.39
CA ASN A 74 -8.38 -31.99 -1.35
C ASN A 74 -9.54 -32.48 -0.47
N GLY A 75 -10.21 -31.58 0.26
CA GLY A 75 -11.30 -31.90 1.18
C GLY A 75 -10.86 -32.22 2.61
N GLU A 76 -9.56 -32.31 2.88
CA GLU A 76 -9.00 -32.53 4.21
C GLU A 76 -9.25 -31.33 5.12
N ILE A 77 -9.68 -31.59 6.36
CA ILE A 77 -9.94 -30.57 7.38
C ILE A 77 -8.85 -30.63 8.44
N PHE A 78 -8.28 -29.48 8.79
CA PHE A 78 -7.30 -29.37 9.86
C PHE A 78 -7.55 -28.12 10.71
N ARG A 79 -7.25 -28.24 12.01
CA ARG A 79 -7.49 -27.19 12.99
C ARG A 79 -6.29 -26.26 13.10
N VAL A 80 -6.53 -24.96 13.05
CA VAL A 80 -5.50 -23.92 13.16
C VAL A 80 -5.87 -22.90 14.23
N ASN A 81 -4.87 -22.38 14.93
CA ASN A 81 -5.05 -21.23 15.80
C ASN A 81 -5.33 -19.98 14.96
N VAL A 82 -6.40 -19.25 15.27
CA VAL A 82 -6.82 -18.03 14.55
C VAL A 82 -5.70 -16.98 14.46
N HIS A 83 -4.83 -16.86 15.46
CA HIS A 83 -3.71 -15.90 15.44
C HIS A 83 -2.71 -16.13 14.29
N ARG A 84 -2.69 -17.32 13.68
CA ARG A 84 -1.81 -17.68 12.56
C ARG A 84 -2.49 -17.57 11.20
N VAL A 85 -3.71 -17.05 11.16
CA VAL A 85 -4.55 -16.96 9.96
C VAL A 85 -4.76 -15.50 9.60
N LYS A 86 -4.61 -15.17 8.30
CA LYS A 86 -5.09 -13.91 7.75
C LYS A 86 -6.33 -14.18 6.90
N HIS A 87 -7.41 -13.47 7.20
CA HIS A 87 -8.66 -13.55 6.43
C HIS A 87 -8.58 -12.62 5.22
N TYR A 88 -8.93 -13.14 4.04
CA TYR A 88 -9.04 -12.37 2.82
C TYR A 88 -10.43 -12.57 2.21
N LEU A 89 -11.10 -11.46 1.90
CA LEU A 89 -12.40 -11.49 1.24
C LEU A 89 -12.17 -11.61 -0.27
N GLY A 90 -12.28 -12.82 -0.82
CA GLY A 90 -12.27 -13.07 -2.26
C GLY A 90 -13.68 -13.43 -2.74
N LYS A 91 -14.08 -12.94 -3.91
CA LYS A 91 -15.30 -13.44 -4.57
C LYS A 91 -14.99 -14.79 -5.21
N VAL A 92 -15.40 -15.88 -4.56
CA VAL A 92 -15.55 -17.19 -5.20
C VAL A 92 -17.04 -17.50 -5.09
N ASP A 93 -17.74 -17.35 -6.22
CA ASP A 93 -19.13 -17.65 -6.62
C ASP A 93 -20.27 -17.61 -5.58
N TYR A 94 -20.09 -17.97 -4.32
CA TYR A 94 -21.12 -17.94 -3.27
C TYR A 94 -20.50 -17.69 -1.87
N GLY A 95 -20.09 -16.46 -1.54
CA GLY A 95 -20.00 -16.00 -0.14
C GLY A 95 -18.97 -16.64 0.83
N HIS A 96 -18.02 -17.45 0.37
CA HIS A 96 -17.04 -18.08 1.26
C HIS A 96 -15.89 -17.13 1.63
N VAL A 97 -15.62 -16.97 2.93
CA VAL A 97 -14.43 -16.26 3.43
C VAL A 97 -13.23 -17.18 3.25
N VAL A 98 -12.21 -16.69 2.55
CA VAL A 98 -10.99 -17.45 2.28
C VAL A 98 -9.92 -17.06 3.28
N ALA A 99 -9.36 -18.06 3.96
CA ALA A 99 -8.26 -17.86 4.90
C ALA A 99 -6.94 -18.31 4.26
N LEU A 100 -5.95 -17.41 4.31
CA LEU A 100 -4.57 -17.76 3.99
C LEU A 100 -3.77 -17.96 5.27
N LEU A 101 -3.08 -19.08 5.34
CA LEU A 101 -2.16 -19.37 6.44
C LEU A 101 -0.81 -18.70 6.16
N HIS A 102 -0.34 -17.95 7.16
CA HIS A 102 1.03 -17.47 7.21
C HIS A 102 1.71 -18.12 8.41
N PHE A 103 2.34 -19.27 8.18
CA PHE A 103 3.24 -19.86 9.15
C PHE A 103 4.50 -18.98 9.22
N LYS A 104 4.75 -18.38 10.38
CA LYS A 104 6.03 -17.76 10.71
C LYS A 104 6.89 -18.78 11.42
#